data_AF-A0A135WHU6-F1
#
_entry.id   AF-A0A135WHU6-F1
#
_cell.length_a   1.000
_cell.length_b   1.000
_cell.length_c   1.000
_cell.angle_alpha   90.00
_cell.angle_beta   90.00
_cell.angle_gamma   90.00
#
_symmetry.space_group_name_H-M   'P 1'
#
loop_
_entity.id
_entity.type
_entity.pdbx_description
1 polymer ?
#
loop_
_entity_poly.entity_id
_entity_poly.type
_entity_poly.pdbx_seq_one_letter_code
_entity_poly.pdbx_strand_id
1 'polypeptide(L)'
;MSPELRELFEIKQEAESKKTGQPASQNVANHLLIRLGIIIAGTIAFGVAISESKGWDGLGLLILMAAFHAVWLLFIIIETAILQSRNKFVLRNINLIFILILLLIYGIGGIFLFGFA
;
A
#
# COMPACT_ATOMS: atom_id res chain seq x y z
N MET A 1 39.00 -17.48 -28.63
CA MET A 1 37.64 -17.84 -28.16
C MET A 1 36.95 -18.55 -29.31
N SER A 2 36.40 -19.74 -29.10
CA SER A 2 35.74 -20.49 -30.19
C SER A 2 34.38 -19.86 -30.53
N PRO A 3 33.95 -19.91 -31.82
CA PRO A 3 32.69 -19.32 -32.26
C PRO A 3 31.47 -19.84 -31.48
N GLU A 4 31.47 -21.13 -31.16
CA GLU A 4 30.38 -21.83 -30.44
C GLU A 4 30.19 -21.29 -29.00
N LEU A 5 31.29 -20.95 -28.31
CA LEU A 5 31.20 -20.38 -26.96
C LEU A 5 30.65 -18.97 -26.99
N ARG A 6 30.96 -18.20 -28.03
CA ARG A 6 30.43 -16.85 -28.21
C ARG A 6 28.93 -16.88 -28.46
N GLU A 7 28.47 -17.82 -29.29
CA GLU A 7 27.05 -18.03 -29.56
C GLU A 7 26.28 -18.47 -28.30
N LEU A 8 26.85 -19.37 -27.49
CA LEU A 8 26.28 -19.77 -26.19
C LEU A 8 26.19 -18.61 -25.18
N PHE A 9 27.18 -17.72 -25.17
CA PHE A 9 27.16 -16.52 -24.32
C PHE A 9 26.15 -15.49 -24.81
N GLU A 10 26.05 -15.28 -26.13
CA GLU A 10 25.04 -14.39 -26.75
C GLU A 10 23.62 -14.92 -26.49
N ILE A 11 23.37 -16.24 -26.63
CA ILE A 11 22.09 -16.88 -26.30
C ILE A 11 21.74 -16.74 -24.81
N LYS A 12 22.73 -16.89 -23.92
CA LYS A 12 22.51 -16.73 -22.46
C LYS A 12 22.20 -15.28 -22.10
N GLN A 13 22.86 -14.31 -22.75
CA GLN A 13 22.59 -12.88 -22.59
C GLN A 13 21.23 -12.48 -23.16
N GLU A 14 20.81 -13.02 -24.31
CA GLU A 14 19.47 -12.80 -24.85
C GLU A 14 18.37 -13.45 -24.00
N ALA A 15 18.64 -14.61 -23.40
CA ALA A 15 17.72 -15.24 -22.46
C ALA A 15 17.62 -14.48 -21.12
N GLU A 16 18.71 -13.88 -20.65
CA GLU A 16 18.69 -12.99 -19.48
C GLU A 16 18.04 -11.64 -19.80
N SER A 17 18.27 -11.06 -20.98
CA SER A 17 17.64 -9.80 -21.40
C SER A 17 16.14 -9.98 -21.68
N LYS A 18 15.70 -11.11 -22.25
CA LYS A 18 14.27 -11.45 -22.38
C LYS A 18 13.58 -11.79 -21.06
N LYS A 19 14.32 -12.22 -20.02
CA LYS A 19 13.78 -12.36 -18.65
C LYS A 19 13.53 -11.01 -17.98
N THR A 20 14.12 -9.93 -18.47
CA THR A 20 13.64 -8.56 -18.17
C THR A 20 12.42 -8.23 -19.03
N GLY A 21 11.45 -9.14 -19.02
CA GLY A 21 10.19 -9.02 -19.72
C GLY A 21 9.49 -7.75 -19.26
N GLN A 22 9.07 -6.95 -20.24
CA GLN A 22 8.27 -5.73 -20.13
C GLN A 22 7.39 -5.71 -18.87
N PRO A 23 7.30 -4.58 -18.14
CA PRO A 23 6.42 -4.51 -16.99
C PRO A 23 5.02 -4.91 -17.43
N ALA A 24 4.56 -6.10 -17.00
CA ALA A 24 3.21 -6.57 -17.24
C ALA A 24 2.28 -5.40 -16.91
N SER A 25 1.48 -4.95 -17.88
CA SER A 25 0.72 -3.70 -17.81
C SER A 25 0.10 -3.56 -16.41
N GLN A 26 0.74 -2.73 -15.59
CA GLN A 26 0.35 -2.62 -14.19
C GLN A 26 -0.91 -1.77 -14.18
N ASN A 27 -2.04 -2.35 -13.77
CA ASN A 27 -3.29 -1.60 -13.67
C ASN A 27 -3.25 -0.69 -12.43
N VAL A 28 -2.48 0.39 -12.54
CA VAL A 28 -2.24 1.39 -11.50
C VAL A 28 -3.54 2.07 -11.08
N ALA A 29 -4.45 2.35 -12.03
CA ALA A 29 -5.73 2.98 -11.74
C ALA A 29 -6.59 2.10 -10.83
N ASN A 30 -6.78 0.83 -11.19
CA ASN A 30 -7.56 -0.09 -10.37
C ASN A 30 -6.92 -0.31 -8.99
N HIS A 31 -5.59 -0.36 -8.94
CA HIS A 31 -4.82 -0.43 -7.69
C HIS A 31 -5.11 0.78 -6.79
N LEU A 32 -5.04 2.00 -7.33
CA LEU A 32 -5.35 3.21 -6.58
C LEU A 32 -6.81 3.24 -6.10
N LEU A 33 -7.75 2.90 -6.98
CA LEU A 33 -9.18 2.96 -6.71
C LEU A 33 -9.60 2.03 -5.57
N ILE A 34 -9.09 0.80 -5.53
CA ILE A 34 -9.42 -0.15 -4.45
C ILE A 34 -8.94 0.39 -3.10
N ARG A 35 -7.73 0.96 -3.03
CA ARG A 35 -7.16 1.48 -1.78
C ARG A 35 -7.90 2.68 -1.24
N LEU A 36 -8.16 3.64 -2.13
CA LEU A 36 -8.93 4.82 -1.78
C LEU A 36 -10.36 4.44 -1.44
N GLY A 37 -10.98 3.55 -2.21
CA GLY A 37 -12.34 3.10 -1.98
C GLY A 37 -12.51 2.52 -0.59
N ILE A 38 -11.64 1.58 -0.18
CA ILE A 38 -11.76 0.92 1.13
C ILE A 38 -11.52 1.90 2.28
N ILE A 39 -10.47 2.73 2.21
CA ILE A 39 -10.17 3.67 3.31
C ILE A 39 -11.24 4.77 3.41
N ILE A 40 -11.68 5.35 2.28
CA ILE A 40 -12.65 6.44 2.27
C ILE A 40 -14.03 5.92 2.67
N ALA A 41 -14.49 4.81 2.09
CA ALA A 41 -15.80 4.25 2.43
C ALA A 41 -15.85 3.84 3.91
N GLY A 42 -14.79 3.19 4.41
CA GLY A 42 -14.68 2.85 5.83
C GLY A 42 -14.70 4.09 6.72
N THR A 43 -13.89 5.10 6.42
CA THR A 43 -13.84 6.35 7.19
C THR A 43 -15.20 7.05 7.21
N ILE A 44 -15.89 7.14 6.07
CA ILE A 44 -17.22 7.77 5.98
C ILE A 44 -18.23 6.96 6.80
N ALA A 45 -18.25 5.64 6.68
CA ALA A 45 -19.17 4.79 7.43
C ALA A 45 -18.98 4.95 8.95
N PHE A 46 -17.73 4.93 9.43
CA PHE A 46 -17.44 5.23 10.83
C PHE A 46 -17.81 6.67 11.21
N GLY A 47 -17.56 7.64 10.34
CA GLY A 47 -17.91 9.05 10.56
C GLY A 47 -19.41 9.25 10.78
N VAL A 48 -20.25 8.62 9.96
CA VAL A 48 -21.71 8.63 10.14
C VAL A 48 -22.10 7.99 11.47
N ALA A 49 -21.58 6.78 11.76
CA ALA A 49 -21.88 6.08 13.01
C ALA A 49 -21.46 6.88 14.25
N ILE A 50 -20.29 7.53 14.22
CA ILE A 50 -19.80 8.41 15.28
C ILE A 50 -20.72 9.63 15.44
N SER A 51 -21.18 10.23 14.33
CA SER A 51 -22.04 11.41 14.37
C SER A 51 -23.41 11.16 15.02
N GLU A 52 -23.90 9.93 14.96
CA GLU A 52 -25.15 9.50 15.58
C GLU A 52 -24.98 8.97 17.01
N SER A 53 -23.74 8.69 17.42
CA SER A 53 -23.42 8.13 18.72
C SER A 53 -23.56 9.17 19.85
N LYS A 54 -23.82 8.69 21.07
CA LYS A 54 -23.92 9.53 22.28
C LYS A 54 -22.98 9.01 23.36
N GLY A 55 -22.40 9.94 24.12
CA GLY A 55 -21.53 9.60 25.24
C GLY A 55 -20.28 8.83 24.81
N TRP A 56 -19.94 7.77 25.53
CA TRP A 56 -18.70 7.01 25.35
C TRP A 56 -18.67 6.11 24.11
N ASP A 57 -19.83 5.82 23.52
CA ASP A 57 -19.94 4.97 22.33
C ASP A 57 -19.17 5.58 21.14
N GLY A 58 -19.17 6.91 21.02
CA GLY A 58 -18.42 7.62 19.98
C GLY A 58 -16.91 7.44 20.11
N LEU A 59 -16.38 7.39 21.33
CA LEU A 59 -14.98 7.10 21.58
C LEU A 59 -14.64 5.65 21.20
N GLY A 60 -15.52 4.70 21.54
CA GLY A 60 -15.37 3.31 21.14
C GLY A 60 -15.34 3.13 19.62
N LEU A 61 -16.25 3.81 18.90
CA LEU A 61 -16.28 3.83 17.45
C LEU A 61 -15.05 4.49 16.83
N LEU A 62 -14.53 5.56 17.45
CA LEU A 62 -13.28 6.21 17.00
C LEU A 62 -12.08 5.25 17.14
N ILE A 63 -12.01 4.50 18.24
CA ILE A 63 -10.97 3.47 18.43
C ILE A 63 -11.13 2.34 17.41
N LEU A 64 -12.36 1.88 17.15
CA LEU A 64 -12.63 0.87 16.13
C LEU A 64 -12.26 1.35 14.72
N MET A 65 -12.53 2.61 14.39
CA MET A 65 -12.08 3.23 13.13
C MET A 65 -10.56 3.23 13.03
N ALA A 66 -9.85 3.60 14.10
CA ALA A 66 -8.39 3.54 14.13
C ALA A 66 -7.85 2.12 13.97
N ALA A 67 -8.48 1.13 14.61
CA ALA A 67 -8.13 -0.29 14.45
C ALA A 67 -8.37 -0.77 13.01
N PHE A 68 -9.50 -0.38 12.39
CA PHE A 68 -9.80 -0.68 11.00
C PHE A 68 -8.72 -0.12 10.05
N HIS A 69 -8.33 1.15 10.23
CA HIS A 69 -7.24 1.75 9.45
C HIS A 69 -5.89 1.07 9.70
N ALA A 70 -5.59 0.66 10.93
CA ALA A 70 -4.36 -0.07 11.26
C ALA A 70 -4.31 -1.46 10.58
N VAL A 71 -5.43 -2.19 10.56
CA VAL A 71 -5.52 -3.47 9.84
C VAL A 71 -5.36 -3.25 8.33
N TRP A 72 -5.97 -2.21 7.77
CA TRP A 72 -5.82 -1.87 6.36
C TRP A 72 -4.37 -1.47 6.02
N LEU A 73 -3.71 -0.72 6.89
CA LEU A 73 -2.30 -0.37 6.77
C LEU A 73 -1.40 -1.60 6.74
N LEU A 74 -1.64 -2.57 7.64
CA LEU A 74 -0.91 -3.83 7.67
C LEU A 74 -1.05 -4.59 6.36
N PHE A 75 -2.25 -4.64 5.78
CA PHE A 75 -2.47 -5.24 4.47
C PHE A 75 -1.61 -4.56 3.37
N ILE A 76 -1.58 -3.23 3.34
CA ILE A 76 -0.76 -2.47 2.38
C ILE A 76 0.74 -2.73 2.59
N ILE A 77 1.21 -2.86 3.83
CA ILE A 77 2.61 -3.18 4.16
C ILE A 77 2.99 -4.57 3.64
N ILE A 78 2.18 -5.60 3.94
CA ILE A 78 2.41 -6.97 3.47
C ILE A 78 2.48 -7.00 1.94
N GLU A 79 1.53 -6.36 1.29
CA GLU A 79 1.50 -6.31 -0.16
C GLU A 79 2.69 -5.53 -0.75
N THR A 80 3.18 -4.49 -0.09
CA THR A 80 4.40 -3.79 -0.50
C THR A 80 5.58 -4.74 -0.57
N ALA A 81 5.73 -5.64 0.41
CA ALA A 81 6.77 -6.67 0.40
C ALA A 81 6.57 -7.69 -0.74
N ILE A 82 5.31 -8.07 -1.03
CA ILE A 82 4.98 -8.95 -2.17
C ILE A 82 5.28 -8.27 -3.52
N LEU A 83 4.98 -6.98 -3.66
CA LEU A 83 5.25 -6.23 -4.90
C LEU A 83 6.76 -6.02 -5.11
N GLN A 84 7.51 -5.84 -4.02
CA GLN A 84 8.97 -5.81 -4.04
C GLN A 84 9.54 -7.13 -4.58
N SER A 85 9.09 -8.28 -4.06
CA SER A 85 9.58 -9.60 -4.51
C SER A 85 9.18 -9.95 -5.94
N ARG A 86 8.12 -9.32 -6.46
CA ARG A 86 7.63 -9.49 -7.84
C ARG A 86 8.13 -8.43 -8.82
N ASN A 87 9.12 -7.62 -8.44
CA ASN A 87 9.66 -6.50 -9.25
C ASN A 87 8.60 -5.50 -9.75
N LYS A 88 7.48 -5.37 -9.04
CA LYS A 88 6.37 -4.45 -9.38
C LYS A 88 6.56 -3.08 -8.72
N PHE A 89 7.64 -2.39 -9.11
CA PHE A 89 8.12 -1.20 -8.39
C PHE A 89 7.16 0.00 -8.40
N VAL A 90 6.39 0.23 -9.47
CA VAL A 90 5.45 1.35 -9.53
C VAL A 90 4.31 1.16 -8.52
N LEU A 91 3.67 -0.01 -8.53
CA LEU A 91 2.62 -0.36 -7.56
C LEU A 91 3.13 -0.35 -6.11
N ARG A 92 4.36 -0.83 -5.89
CA ARG A 92 5.04 -0.77 -4.59
C ARG A 92 5.20 0.69 -4.12
N ASN A 93 5.69 1.58 -4.99
CA ASN A 93 5.89 2.98 -4.64
C ASN A 93 4.57 3.67 -4.27
N ILE A 94 3.49 3.34 -4.97
CA ILE A 94 2.16 3.83 -4.63
C ILE A 94 1.76 3.37 -3.22
N ASN A 95 1.96 2.09 -2.88
CA ASN A 95 1.69 1.61 -1.52
C ASN A 95 2.54 2.33 -0.47
N LEU A 96 3.82 2.60 -0.73
CA LEU A 96 4.69 3.34 0.18
C LEU A 96 4.18 4.77 0.43
N ILE A 97 3.65 5.44 -0.60
CA ILE A 97 3.02 6.75 -0.45
C ILE A 97 1.77 6.65 0.43
N PHE A 98 0.92 5.64 0.22
CA PHE A 98 -0.26 5.42 1.09
C PHE A 98 0.13 5.19 2.55
N ILE A 99 1.13 4.35 2.79
CA ILE A 99 1.66 4.08 4.13
C ILE A 99 2.12 5.39 4.78
N LEU A 100 2.93 6.18 4.07
CA LEU A 100 3.44 7.45 4.57
C LEU A 100 2.30 8.42 4.92
N ILE A 101 1.34 8.60 4.02
CA ILE A 101 0.19 9.50 4.25
C ILE A 101 -0.60 9.07 5.47
N LEU A 102 -0.91 7.77 5.60
CA LEU A 102 -1.70 7.29 6.73
C LEU A 102 -0.95 7.44 8.05
N LEU A 103 0.36 7.14 8.07
CA LEU A 103 1.20 7.37 9.24
C LEU A 103 1.31 8.85 9.62
N LEU A 104 1.35 9.77 8.64
CA LEU A 104 1.35 11.20 8.92
C LEU A 104 0.03 11.66 9.54
N ILE A 105 -1.12 11.22 9.01
CA ILE A 105 -2.44 11.56 9.56
C ILE A 105 -2.53 11.12 11.03
N TYR A 106 -2.16 9.88 11.32
CA TYR A 106 -2.23 9.34 12.68
C TYR A 106 -1.13 9.88 13.60
N GLY A 107 0.07 10.13 13.08
CA GLY A 107 1.15 10.74 13.84
C GLY A 107 0.81 12.16 14.27
N ILE A 108 0.33 12.99 13.34
CA ILE A 108 -0.13 14.35 13.62
C ILE A 108 -1.33 14.32 14.57
N GLY A 109 -2.34 13.51 14.28
CA GLY A 109 -3.52 13.36 15.15
C GLY A 109 -3.14 12.92 16.56
N GLY A 110 -2.22 11.96 16.70
CA GLY A 110 -1.71 11.51 17.98
C GLY A 110 -0.98 12.61 18.75
N ILE A 111 -0.14 13.41 18.09
CA ILE A 111 0.52 14.58 18.71
C ILE A 111 -0.52 15.59 19.22
N PHE A 112 -1.55 15.89 18.44
CA PHE A 112 -2.60 16.81 18.89
C PHE A 112 -3.40 16.28 20.09
N LEU A 113 -3.66 14.98 20.14
CA LEU A 113 -4.46 14.36 21.19
C LEU A 113 -3.67 14.08 22.48
N PHE A 114 -2.38 13.75 22.37
CA PHE A 114 -1.57 13.25 23.49
C PHE A 114 -0.26 14.02 23.73
N GLY A 115 0.15 14.91 22.82
CA GLY A 115 1.43 15.62 22.87
C GLY A 115 1.42 16.94 23.63
N PHE A 116 0.25 17.40 24.09
CA PHE A 116 0.11 18.57 24.99
C PHE A 116 -0.14 18.18 26.45
N ALA A 117 0.08 16.90 26.80
CA ALA A 117 0.03 16.40 28.17
C ALA A 117 1.37 16.59 28.90
#